data_AF-A0A2V7TR58-F1
#
_entry.id   AF-A0A2V7TR58-F1
#
_cell.length_a   1.000
_cell.length_b   1.000
_cell.length_c   1.000
_cell.angle_alpha   90.00
_cell.angle_beta   90.00
_cell.angle_gamma   90.00
#
_symmetry.space_group_name_H-M   'P 1'
#
loop_
_entity.id
_entity.type
_entity.pdbx_description
1 polymer ?
#
loop_
_entity_poly.entity_id
_entity_poly.type
_entity_poly.pdbx_seq_one_letter_code
_entity_poly.pdbx_strand_id
1 'polypeptide(L)'
;MLSTSSAGSRKSLLLASLTFLPTLAGAAPPAGEGRGAFTLEQVLSAPFPSDLTAAPTGGAIAWVFDARGARNVWIAEPPEHRGRAVTSYAGDDGQEITDLAFTPDAKTIIYVRGGPPNREGEIPNPMSDPAGSTQGVYTVAVGGGEPRRLGDGASPAISPHSDRIAFVQKDKVWWAKLDGSEKAAQAFQARGSCGNLRWSPDGSRLAFVSRRGDHGFVGVFDASAKTVRYLDPSVDRDEEPAWSPDGKRLAFIRIPSSPAAREFLRPHREGPPWSIRVVDVATGQAREAFRADAGRGSVFREIVSPDQLVWADGERIVFPWEKDGWTHLYAVGAGGGPPALLTPGEFEVEDVRVYPNRKTILYSSNEGDIERRHLWRVAVAGGKPLALSKGADLEWSPVAIADSNAIAFISTGAKKHPAPMVRVGSGPDRELAPGSVPAEFPEASLVVPETVTFPATDGLQVHAQLFKPADLKAGQRRPAVIFFHGGSRRQMLPGWHYMYYYRNAYAM
;
A
#
# COMPACT_ATOMS: atom_id res chain seq x y z
N MET A 1 36.50 -56.40 -14.78
CA MET A 1 36.49 -57.65 -15.57
C MET A 1 35.56 -57.45 -16.74
N LEU A 2 36.09 -57.67 -17.94
CA LEU A 2 35.41 -57.53 -19.23
C LEU A 2 34.34 -58.62 -19.42
N SER A 3 33.24 -58.27 -20.09
CA SER A 3 32.79 -59.02 -21.27
C SER A 3 31.78 -58.21 -22.09
N THR A 4 32.04 -58.19 -23.38
CA THR A 4 31.42 -57.47 -24.49
C THR A 4 30.31 -58.28 -25.18
N SER A 5 29.27 -57.62 -25.70
CA SER A 5 28.63 -57.91 -27.00
C SER A 5 27.66 -56.75 -27.31
N SER A 6 27.33 -56.32 -28.53
CA SER A 6 27.76 -56.58 -29.90
C SER A 6 27.21 -55.41 -30.75
N ALA A 7 27.93 -55.06 -31.82
CA ALA A 7 27.61 -53.98 -32.75
C ALA A 7 26.35 -54.23 -33.60
N GLY A 8 25.73 -53.14 -34.09
CA GLY A 8 24.63 -53.19 -35.06
C GLY A 8 24.29 -51.82 -35.66
N SER A 9 24.93 -51.53 -36.80
CA SER A 9 24.70 -50.41 -37.72
C SER A 9 23.22 -50.03 -37.94
N ARG A 10 22.88 -48.73 -37.79
CA ARG A 10 21.63 -48.16 -38.31
C ARG A 10 21.92 -47.41 -39.61
N LYS A 11 21.46 -48.01 -40.73
CA LYS A 11 21.27 -47.34 -42.01
C LYS A 11 19.95 -46.56 -41.98
N SER A 12 20.01 -45.35 -42.51
CA SER A 12 18.93 -44.41 -42.74
C SER A 12 17.87 -44.97 -43.70
N LEU A 13 16.59 -44.88 -43.34
CA LEU A 13 15.48 -44.88 -44.28
C LEU A 13 14.63 -43.64 -44.02
N LEU A 14 14.55 -42.77 -45.03
CA LEU A 14 13.53 -41.73 -45.13
C LEU A 14 12.17 -42.42 -45.34
N LEU A 15 11.23 -42.19 -44.44
CA LEU A 15 9.80 -42.36 -44.71
C LEU A 15 9.16 -40.98 -44.84
N ALA A 16 8.78 -40.64 -46.07
CA ALA A 16 7.91 -39.53 -46.37
C ALA A 16 6.52 -39.81 -45.79
N SER A 17 6.14 -39.03 -44.78
CA SER A 17 4.82 -39.09 -44.16
C SER A 17 4.00 -37.90 -44.69
N LEU A 18 3.15 -38.13 -45.68
CA LEU A 18 2.12 -37.16 -46.09
C LEU A 18 1.18 -36.94 -44.90
N THR A 19 1.24 -35.75 -44.30
CA THR A 19 0.23 -35.29 -43.34
C THR A 19 -0.74 -34.37 -44.07
N PHE A 20 -1.97 -34.85 -44.22
CA PHE A 20 -3.13 -34.08 -44.65
C PHE A 20 -3.41 -33.01 -43.60
N LEU A 21 -3.24 -31.74 -43.93
CA LEU A 21 -3.75 -30.60 -43.15
C LEU A 21 -5.24 -30.43 -43.50
N PRO A 22 -6.20 -30.65 -42.57
CA PRO A 22 -7.52 -30.09 -42.75
C PRO A 22 -7.41 -28.58 -42.54
N THR A 23 -7.67 -27.82 -43.59
CA THR A 23 -7.96 -26.39 -43.49
C THR A 23 -9.27 -26.22 -42.71
N LEU A 24 -9.17 -26.08 -41.39
CA LEU A 24 -10.23 -25.48 -40.60
C LEU A 24 -10.27 -24.00 -40.98
N ALA A 25 -11.13 -23.70 -41.96
CA ALA A 25 -11.60 -22.34 -42.18
C ALA A 25 -12.28 -21.90 -40.88
N GLY A 26 -11.56 -21.13 -40.07
CA GLY A 26 -12.12 -20.44 -38.92
C GLY A 26 -13.22 -19.53 -39.42
N ALA A 27 -14.48 -19.90 -39.18
CA ALA A 27 -15.57 -18.98 -39.30
C ALA A 27 -15.28 -17.83 -38.32
N ALA A 28 -15.05 -16.64 -38.86
CA ALA A 28 -15.06 -15.44 -38.05
C ALA A 28 -16.39 -15.39 -37.29
N PRO A 29 -16.39 -15.08 -35.98
CA PRO A 29 -17.65 -14.85 -35.28
C PRO A 29 -18.42 -13.76 -36.04
N PRO A 30 -19.76 -13.84 -36.11
CA PRO A 30 -20.52 -12.78 -36.76
C PRO A 30 -20.16 -11.48 -36.06
N ALA A 31 -19.67 -10.52 -36.86
CA ALA A 31 -19.50 -9.15 -36.44
C ALA A 31 -20.88 -8.63 -36.04
N GLY A 32 -21.20 -8.74 -34.76
CA GLY A 32 -22.31 -8.00 -34.17
C GLY A 32 -21.94 -6.54 -34.29
N GLU A 33 -22.56 -5.86 -35.26
CA GLU A 33 -22.58 -4.41 -35.35
C GLU A 33 -23.31 -3.83 -34.12
N GLY A 34 -22.61 -3.81 -32.99
CA GLY A 34 -22.94 -3.02 -31.82
C GLY A 34 -21.96 -1.86 -31.76
N ARG A 35 -22.38 -0.68 -32.20
CA ARG A 35 -21.70 0.57 -31.81
C ARG A 35 -21.79 0.69 -30.27
N GLY A 36 -20.79 0.16 -29.56
CA GLY A 36 -20.74 0.16 -28.09
C GLY A 36 -20.05 -1.03 -27.42
N ALA A 37 -19.65 -2.08 -28.15
CA ALA A 37 -18.93 -3.21 -27.55
C ALA A 37 -17.41 -2.97 -27.58
N PHE A 38 -16.77 -3.00 -26.41
CA PHE A 38 -15.32 -3.04 -26.24
C PHE A 38 -14.90 -4.42 -25.72
N THR A 39 -13.63 -4.78 -25.89
CA THR A 39 -13.08 -6.04 -25.36
C THR A 39 -12.60 -5.91 -23.92
N LEU A 40 -12.44 -7.03 -23.23
CA LEU A 40 -11.89 -7.04 -21.86
C LEU A 40 -10.47 -6.43 -21.83
N GLU A 41 -9.68 -6.69 -22.86
CA GLU A 41 -8.34 -6.13 -23.01
C GLU A 41 -8.38 -4.60 -23.14
N GLN A 42 -9.35 -4.05 -23.87
CA GLN A 42 -9.52 -2.61 -24.03
C GLN A 42 -9.87 -1.92 -22.71
N VAL A 43 -10.81 -2.47 -21.92
CA VAL A 43 -11.20 -1.86 -20.64
C VAL A 43 -10.14 -2.05 -19.55
N LEU A 44 -9.35 -3.12 -19.60
CA LEU A 44 -8.22 -3.33 -18.68
C LEU A 44 -6.95 -2.57 -19.09
N SER A 45 -6.92 -1.98 -20.28
CA SER A 45 -5.71 -1.38 -20.88
C SER A 45 -5.16 -0.15 -20.16
N ALA A 46 -6.00 0.58 -19.41
CA ALA A 46 -5.57 1.78 -18.71
C ALA A 46 -4.57 1.45 -17.59
N PRO A 47 -3.53 2.27 -17.35
CA PRO A 47 -2.51 1.98 -16.35
C PRO A 47 -3.03 2.21 -14.93
N PHE A 48 -2.73 1.30 -13.99
CA PHE A 48 -3.12 1.43 -12.59
C PHE A 48 -2.02 2.10 -11.75
N PRO A 49 -2.31 3.27 -11.12
CA PRO A 49 -1.39 3.90 -10.16
C PRO A 49 -1.46 3.23 -8.78
N SER A 50 -0.29 3.00 -8.19
CA SER A 50 -0.13 2.63 -6.78
C SER A 50 1.07 3.33 -6.15
N ASP A 51 1.22 3.19 -4.83
CA ASP A 51 2.41 3.61 -4.07
C ASP A 51 2.80 5.08 -4.28
N LEU A 52 1.81 5.97 -4.39
CA LEU A 52 2.05 7.41 -4.55
C LEU A 52 2.80 7.98 -3.32
N THR A 53 3.92 8.65 -3.59
CA THR A 53 4.79 9.25 -2.57
C THR A 53 5.38 10.57 -3.06
N ALA A 54 5.82 11.42 -2.13
CA ALA A 54 6.45 12.69 -2.43
C ALA A 54 7.85 12.75 -1.83
N ALA A 55 8.76 13.44 -2.52
CA ALA A 55 10.10 13.67 -2.03
C ALA A 55 10.08 14.56 -0.76
N PRO A 56 10.97 14.30 0.21
CA PRO A 56 11.04 15.08 1.44
C PRO A 56 11.44 16.55 1.22
N THR A 57 12.05 16.85 0.07
CA THR A 57 12.47 18.19 -0.38
C THR A 57 12.42 18.26 -1.91
N GLY A 58 12.39 19.47 -2.48
CA GLY A 58 12.54 19.66 -3.93
C GLY A 58 11.31 19.36 -4.78
N GLY A 59 10.21 18.92 -4.16
CA GLY A 59 8.87 18.88 -4.77
C GLY A 59 8.61 17.74 -5.76
N ALA A 60 9.51 16.78 -5.91
CA ALA A 60 9.29 15.62 -6.78
C ALA A 60 8.21 14.68 -6.22
N ILE A 61 7.47 14.02 -7.11
CA ILE A 61 6.42 13.05 -6.80
C ILE A 61 6.76 11.75 -7.53
N ALA A 62 6.62 10.60 -6.87
CA ALA A 62 6.80 9.29 -7.50
C ALA A 62 5.61 8.38 -7.25
N TRP A 63 5.35 7.46 -8.19
CA TRP A 63 4.33 6.42 -8.08
C TRP A 63 4.72 5.20 -8.92
N VAL A 64 4.03 4.10 -8.72
CA VAL A 64 4.12 2.92 -9.59
C VAL A 64 2.97 2.96 -10.59
N PHE A 65 3.25 2.69 -11.86
CA PHE A 65 2.22 2.37 -12.85
C PHE A 65 2.33 0.93 -13.30
N ASP A 66 1.23 0.20 -13.19
CA ASP A 66 1.00 -1.06 -13.88
C ASP A 66 0.29 -0.81 -15.22
N ALA A 67 1.03 -0.89 -16.32
CA ALA A 67 0.49 -0.76 -17.66
C ALA A 67 0.49 -2.12 -18.37
N ARG A 68 -0.66 -2.82 -18.35
CA ARG A 68 -0.81 -4.18 -18.91
C ARG A 68 0.24 -5.16 -18.37
N GLY A 69 0.46 -5.13 -17.07
CA GLY A 69 1.42 -5.98 -16.36
C GLY A 69 2.83 -5.40 -16.27
N ALA A 70 3.21 -4.49 -17.18
CA ALA A 70 4.49 -3.81 -17.11
C ALA A 70 4.48 -2.74 -16.00
N ARG A 71 5.03 -3.11 -14.84
CA ARG A 71 5.11 -2.27 -13.65
C ARG A 71 6.39 -1.45 -13.65
N ASN A 72 6.24 -0.13 -13.60
CA ASN A 72 7.37 0.79 -13.60
C ASN A 72 7.21 1.91 -12.58
N VAL A 73 8.34 2.38 -12.06
CA VAL A 73 8.39 3.59 -11.25
C VAL A 73 8.36 4.81 -12.17
N TRP A 74 7.47 5.73 -11.85
CA TRP A 74 7.32 7.02 -12.52
C TRP A 74 7.62 8.16 -11.56
N ILE A 75 8.04 9.28 -12.13
CA ILE A 75 8.32 10.51 -11.40
C ILE A 75 7.77 11.73 -12.14
N ALA A 76 7.36 12.74 -11.39
CA ALA A 76 7.05 14.08 -11.88
C ALA A 76 7.77 15.12 -11.01
N GLU A 77 8.41 16.11 -11.65
CA GLU A 77 9.21 17.13 -10.98
C GLU A 77 8.67 18.54 -11.26
N PRO A 78 8.83 19.52 -10.35
CA PRO A 78 8.47 20.91 -10.59
C PRO A 78 9.26 21.54 -11.75
N PRO A 79 8.75 22.65 -12.35
CA PRO A 79 7.44 23.25 -12.08
C PRO A 79 6.28 22.56 -12.82
N GLU A 80 6.54 21.90 -13.95
CA GLU A 80 5.48 21.34 -14.80
C GLU A 80 4.77 20.17 -14.14
N HIS A 81 5.49 19.36 -13.35
CA HIS A 81 5.03 18.08 -12.81
C HIS A 81 4.54 17.14 -13.91
N ARG A 82 5.32 17.05 -15.01
CA ARG A 82 5.03 16.13 -16.10
C ARG A 82 5.73 14.79 -15.84
N GLY A 83 4.93 13.74 -15.76
CA GLY A 83 5.31 12.38 -15.46
C GLY A 83 6.19 11.75 -16.53
N ARG A 84 7.20 11.00 -16.08
CA ARG A 84 8.05 10.13 -16.90
C ARG A 84 8.41 8.87 -16.12
N ALA A 85 8.55 7.74 -16.82
CA ALA A 85 9.11 6.54 -16.21
C ALA A 85 10.60 6.74 -15.90
N VAL A 86 11.07 6.24 -14.76
CA VAL A 86 12.49 6.15 -14.40
C VAL A 86 13.02 4.72 -14.46
N THR A 87 12.13 3.73 -14.59
CA THR A 87 12.45 2.33 -14.88
C THR A 87 11.81 1.90 -16.21
N SER A 88 12.28 0.80 -16.77
CA SER A 88 11.85 0.28 -18.08
C SER A 88 11.61 -1.24 -18.09
N TYR A 89 11.06 -1.79 -17.01
CA TYR A 89 10.60 -3.17 -16.96
C TYR A 89 9.51 -3.42 -18.02
N ALA A 90 9.64 -4.51 -18.77
CA ALA A 90 8.79 -4.82 -19.90
C ALA A 90 8.02 -6.13 -19.68
N GLY A 91 6.82 -6.21 -20.29
CA GLY A 91 5.94 -7.37 -20.22
C GLY A 91 5.17 -7.48 -18.91
N ASP A 92 4.20 -8.40 -18.91
CA ASP A 92 3.53 -8.85 -17.69
C ASP A 92 4.29 -10.03 -17.11
N ASP A 93 5.16 -9.75 -16.14
CA ASP A 93 5.93 -10.78 -15.44
C ASP A 93 5.37 -11.07 -14.03
N GLY A 94 4.22 -10.47 -13.70
CA GLY A 94 3.57 -10.57 -12.40
C GLY A 94 4.44 -10.13 -11.21
N GLN A 95 5.56 -9.43 -11.43
CA GLN A 95 6.42 -8.96 -10.36
C GLN A 95 5.93 -7.59 -9.86
N GLU A 96 5.43 -7.57 -8.62
CA GLU A 96 4.99 -6.33 -7.97
C GLU A 96 6.14 -5.35 -7.75
N ILE A 97 5.82 -4.05 -7.68
CA ILE A 97 6.69 -3.01 -7.15
C ILE A 97 5.97 -2.39 -5.96
N THR A 98 6.61 -2.41 -4.79
CA THR A 98 6.05 -1.95 -3.51
C THR A 98 7.08 -1.16 -2.72
N ASP A 99 6.71 -0.64 -1.54
CA ASP A 99 7.60 0.08 -0.62
C ASP A 99 8.33 1.27 -1.29
N LEU A 100 7.63 1.98 -2.19
CA LEU A 100 8.20 3.11 -2.93
C LEU A 100 8.52 4.27 -1.98
N ALA A 101 9.79 4.71 -1.96
CA ALA A 101 10.22 5.80 -1.11
C ALA A 101 11.39 6.59 -1.71
N PHE A 102 11.44 7.89 -1.45
CA PHE A 102 12.62 8.72 -1.71
C PHE A 102 13.64 8.60 -0.58
N THR A 103 14.92 8.70 -0.91
CA THR A 103 15.96 8.97 0.09
C THR A 103 15.78 10.35 0.72
N PRO A 104 16.22 10.56 1.98
CA PRO A 104 16.12 11.87 2.66
C PRO A 104 16.67 13.06 1.87
N ASP A 105 17.71 12.86 1.07
CA ASP A 105 18.31 13.87 0.20
C ASP A 105 17.60 14.03 -1.16
N ALA A 106 16.50 13.31 -1.39
CA ALA A 106 15.65 13.33 -2.58
C ALA A 106 16.36 13.00 -3.91
N LYS A 107 17.52 12.32 -3.89
CA LYS A 107 18.29 11.99 -5.11
C LYS A 107 18.03 10.58 -5.65
N THR A 108 17.55 9.68 -4.80
CA THR A 108 17.37 8.27 -5.14
C THR A 108 15.98 7.81 -4.72
N ILE A 109 15.38 6.96 -5.54
CA ILE A 109 14.14 6.27 -5.24
C ILE A 109 14.48 4.81 -4.92
N ILE A 110 13.88 4.29 -3.85
CA ILE A 110 13.97 2.91 -3.39
C ILE A 110 12.61 2.26 -3.59
N TYR A 111 12.63 0.97 -3.93
CA TYR A 111 11.44 0.14 -4.01
C TYR A 111 11.81 -1.33 -3.81
N VAL A 112 10.81 -2.14 -3.45
CA VAL A 112 10.90 -3.60 -3.46
C VAL A 112 10.29 -4.10 -4.76
N ARG A 113 10.92 -5.11 -5.36
CA ARG A 113 10.40 -5.79 -6.55
C ARG A 113 10.26 -7.28 -6.28
N GLY A 114 9.10 -7.83 -6.62
CA GLY A 114 8.73 -9.22 -6.42
C GLY A 114 7.80 -9.43 -5.22
N GLY A 115 6.92 -10.43 -5.34
CA GLY A 115 5.88 -10.71 -4.35
C GLY A 115 6.43 -11.30 -3.03
N PRO A 116 5.72 -11.13 -1.90
CA PRO A 116 6.14 -11.67 -0.61
C PRO A 116 6.09 -13.20 -0.61
N PRO A 117 6.96 -13.86 0.18
CA PRO A 117 6.94 -15.31 0.31
C PRO A 117 5.62 -15.80 0.91
N ASN A 118 5.19 -17.00 0.52
CA ASN A 118 4.11 -17.71 1.20
C ASN A 118 4.57 -18.23 2.59
N ARG A 119 3.70 -18.96 3.30
CA ARG A 119 4.00 -19.51 4.65
C ARG A 119 5.16 -20.49 4.67
N GLU A 120 5.48 -21.13 3.55
CA GLU A 120 6.61 -22.04 3.39
C GLU A 120 7.89 -21.31 2.96
N GLY A 121 7.84 -19.98 2.76
CA GLY A 121 8.98 -19.17 2.36
C GLY A 121 9.18 -19.09 0.83
N GLU A 122 8.22 -19.56 0.03
CA GLU A 122 8.33 -19.60 -1.43
C GLU A 122 7.92 -18.27 -2.06
N ILE A 123 8.76 -17.73 -2.95
CA ILE A 123 8.48 -16.50 -3.69
C ILE A 123 7.53 -16.80 -4.87
N PRO A 124 6.47 -15.99 -5.08
CA PRO A 124 5.59 -16.13 -6.24
C PRO A 124 6.37 -16.13 -7.57
N ASN A 125 6.16 -17.18 -8.36
CA ASN A 125 6.76 -17.36 -9.68
C ASN A 125 5.66 -17.44 -10.76
N PRO A 126 4.97 -16.31 -11.06
CA PRO A 126 3.84 -16.30 -11.99
C PRO A 126 4.21 -16.72 -13.41
N MET A 127 5.46 -16.50 -13.82
CA MET A 127 5.97 -16.92 -15.13
C MET A 127 6.39 -18.39 -15.20
N SER A 128 6.32 -19.11 -14.08
CA SER A 128 6.83 -20.49 -13.97
C SER A 128 8.29 -20.63 -14.47
N ASP A 129 9.12 -19.61 -14.23
CA ASP A 129 10.52 -19.60 -14.64
C ASP A 129 11.30 -20.72 -13.91
N PRO A 130 11.97 -21.66 -14.62
CA PRO A 130 12.80 -22.69 -13.99
C PRO A 130 13.93 -22.14 -13.12
N ALA A 131 14.38 -20.90 -13.33
CA ALA A 131 15.36 -20.23 -12.46
C ALA A 131 14.77 -19.75 -11.12
N GLY A 132 13.44 -19.79 -10.97
CA GLY A 132 12.72 -19.27 -9.82
C GLY A 132 12.50 -17.75 -9.88
N SER A 133 11.91 -17.20 -8.83
CA SER A 133 11.71 -15.76 -8.67
C SER A 133 12.32 -15.25 -7.38
N THR A 134 12.57 -13.94 -7.30
CA THR A 134 13.17 -13.30 -6.12
C THR A 134 12.37 -12.07 -5.73
N GLN A 135 12.32 -11.82 -4.42
CA GLN A 135 11.95 -10.52 -3.87
C GLN A 135 13.24 -9.77 -3.49
N GLY A 136 13.40 -8.55 -3.97
CA GLY A 136 14.61 -7.77 -3.73
C GLY A 136 14.38 -6.28 -3.59
N VAL A 137 15.33 -5.64 -2.91
CA VAL A 137 15.39 -4.18 -2.73
C VAL A 137 16.18 -3.56 -3.87
N TYR A 138 15.61 -2.56 -4.52
CA TYR A 138 16.19 -1.86 -5.66
C TYR A 138 16.28 -0.35 -5.39
N THR A 139 17.19 0.28 -6.12
CA THR A 139 17.37 1.73 -6.18
C THR A 139 17.38 2.19 -7.63
N VAL A 140 16.89 3.40 -7.87
CA VAL A 140 17.06 4.11 -9.14
C VAL A 140 17.27 5.60 -8.85
N ALA A 141 18.13 6.26 -9.62
CA ALA A 141 18.31 7.69 -9.46
C ALA A 141 17.04 8.43 -9.89
N VAL A 142 16.75 9.57 -9.25
CA VAL A 142 15.62 10.45 -9.64
C VAL A 142 15.74 10.91 -11.10
N GLY A 143 16.96 11.14 -11.58
CA GLY A 143 17.25 11.43 -12.99
C GLY A 143 17.00 10.26 -13.95
N GLY A 144 16.65 9.07 -13.46
CA GLY A 144 16.58 7.84 -14.24
C GLY A 144 17.93 7.13 -14.37
N GLY A 145 17.96 6.05 -15.15
CA GLY A 145 19.13 5.20 -15.36
C GLY A 145 18.85 3.75 -14.96
N GLU A 146 19.87 2.90 -15.09
CA GLU A 146 19.74 1.47 -14.79
C GLU A 146 19.45 1.24 -13.30
N PRO A 147 18.34 0.57 -12.95
CA PRO A 147 18.06 0.24 -11.57
C PRO A 147 19.11 -0.70 -10.98
N ARG A 148 19.50 -0.42 -9.75
CA ARG A 148 20.47 -1.23 -9.02
C ARG A 148 19.80 -2.03 -7.93
N ARG A 149 20.01 -3.34 -7.98
CA ARG A 149 19.64 -4.26 -6.91
C ARG A 149 20.62 -4.16 -5.74
N LEU A 150 20.11 -3.98 -4.52
CA LEU A 150 20.92 -3.93 -3.30
C LEU A 150 21.03 -5.28 -2.60
N GLY A 151 19.98 -6.11 -2.66
CA GLY A 151 19.96 -7.44 -2.04
C GLY A 151 18.57 -8.09 -2.10
N ASP A 152 18.47 -9.36 -1.69
CA ASP A 152 17.18 -10.04 -1.52
C ASP A 152 16.51 -9.54 -0.23
N GLY A 153 15.19 -9.42 -0.23
CA GLY A 153 14.41 -9.00 0.95
C GLY A 153 13.43 -7.86 0.65
N ALA A 154 12.82 -7.35 1.71
CA ALA A 154 11.76 -6.35 1.64
C ALA A 154 11.70 -5.46 2.90
N SER A 155 10.67 -4.61 3.00
CA SER A 155 10.42 -3.71 4.13
C SER A 155 11.62 -2.81 4.46
N PRO A 156 12.08 -2.01 3.48
CA PRO A 156 13.24 -1.15 3.65
C PRO A 156 13.01 -0.02 4.66
N ALA A 157 14.04 0.33 5.41
CA ALA A 157 14.15 1.52 6.24
C ALA A 157 15.42 2.30 5.87
N ILE A 158 15.23 3.51 5.37
CA ILE A 158 16.30 4.36 4.84
C ILE A 158 16.97 5.11 5.98
N SER A 159 18.31 5.10 6.02
CA SER A 159 19.06 5.92 6.97
C SER A 159 18.77 7.41 6.73
N PRO A 160 18.58 8.22 7.79
CA PRO A 160 18.36 9.67 7.65
C PRO A 160 19.54 10.40 6.98
N HIS A 161 20.72 9.77 6.91
CA HIS A 161 21.92 10.31 6.27
C HIS A 161 22.04 9.97 4.78
N SER A 162 21.07 9.27 4.18
CA SER A 162 21.14 8.80 2.78
C SER A 162 22.39 7.97 2.44
N ASP A 163 23.04 7.33 3.42
CA ASP A 163 24.26 6.55 3.21
C ASP A 163 23.99 5.04 3.07
N ARG A 164 22.94 4.55 3.74
CA ARG A 164 22.59 3.12 3.80
C ARG A 164 21.10 2.87 3.91
N ILE A 165 20.74 1.62 3.68
CA ILE A 165 19.41 1.09 3.89
C ILE A 165 19.45 -0.14 4.80
N ALA A 166 18.42 -0.29 5.62
CA ALA A 166 18.12 -1.52 6.35
C ALA A 166 16.93 -2.21 5.70
N PHE A 167 16.91 -3.54 5.66
CA PHE A 167 15.78 -4.31 5.14
C PHE A 167 15.72 -5.68 5.81
N VAL A 168 14.60 -6.38 5.63
CA VAL A 168 14.36 -7.70 6.20
C VAL A 168 14.60 -8.76 5.14
N GLN A 169 15.39 -9.76 5.48
CA GLN A 169 15.61 -10.96 4.67
C GLN A 169 15.61 -12.19 5.58
N LYS A 170 14.70 -13.14 5.32
CA LYS A 170 14.55 -14.38 6.10
C LYS A 170 14.54 -14.11 7.61
N ASP A 171 13.63 -13.24 8.05
CA ASP A 171 13.41 -12.86 9.44
C ASP A 171 14.55 -12.09 10.14
N LYS A 172 15.63 -11.76 9.41
CA LYS A 172 16.81 -11.06 9.93
C LYS A 172 16.95 -9.67 9.32
N VAL A 173 17.75 -8.82 9.96
CA VAL A 173 18.02 -7.47 9.46
C VAL A 173 19.33 -7.45 8.67
N TRP A 174 19.24 -6.96 7.45
CA TRP A 174 20.34 -6.83 6.49
C TRP A 174 20.48 -5.39 6.04
N TRP A 175 21.71 -4.92 5.89
CA TRP A 175 21.99 -3.55 5.45
C TRP A 175 22.83 -3.54 4.17
N ALA A 176 22.66 -2.48 3.38
CA ALA A 176 23.47 -2.19 2.20
C ALA A 176 23.75 -0.69 2.09
N LYS A 177 24.90 -0.33 1.51
CA LYS A 177 25.18 1.07 1.15
C LYS A 177 24.37 1.47 -0.08
N LEU A 178 23.82 2.68 -0.07
CA LEU A 178 23.00 3.19 -1.18
C LEU A 178 23.84 3.43 -2.45
N ASP A 179 25.11 3.79 -2.28
CA ASP A 179 26.05 3.96 -3.39
C ASP A 179 26.49 2.64 -4.04
N GLY A 180 26.09 1.49 -3.51
CA GLY A 180 26.41 0.16 -4.03
C GLY A 180 27.88 -0.24 -3.91
N SER A 181 28.69 0.52 -3.18
CA SER A 181 30.12 0.23 -2.98
C SER A 181 30.37 -1.05 -2.19
N GLU A 182 29.37 -1.53 -1.44
CA GLU A 182 29.42 -2.76 -0.66
C GLU A 182 28.21 -3.64 -0.93
N LYS A 183 28.43 -4.96 -0.91
CA LYS A 183 27.36 -5.95 -0.96
C LYS A 183 26.54 -5.90 0.34
N ALA A 184 25.25 -6.23 0.23
CA ALA A 184 24.42 -6.42 1.40
C ALA A 184 25.03 -7.42 2.40
N ALA A 185 24.95 -7.09 3.68
CA ALA A 185 25.44 -7.92 4.76
C ALA A 185 24.42 -7.96 5.91
N GLN A 186 24.38 -9.08 6.63
CA GLN A 186 23.54 -9.22 7.82
C GLN A 186 24.03 -8.23 8.88
N ALA A 187 23.18 -7.29 9.27
CA ALA A 187 23.50 -6.29 10.28
C ALA A 187 23.42 -6.91 11.68
N PHE A 188 22.31 -7.59 11.98
CA PHE A 188 22.12 -8.36 13.21
C PHE A 188 20.98 -9.37 13.05
N GLN A 189 20.87 -10.27 14.03
CA GLN A 189 19.71 -11.12 14.21
C GLN A 189 19.21 -11.03 15.65
N ALA A 190 17.91 -11.19 15.83
CA ALA A 190 17.26 -11.27 17.13
C ALA A 190 16.43 -12.56 17.18
N ARG A 191 15.95 -12.93 18.38
CA ARG A 191 14.99 -14.04 18.50
C ARG A 191 13.67 -13.65 17.82
N GLY A 192 13.05 -14.59 17.11
CA GLY A 192 11.82 -14.33 16.36
C GLY A 192 12.08 -13.64 15.02
N SER A 193 11.02 -13.14 14.39
CA SER A 193 11.14 -12.41 13.11
C SER A 193 11.23 -10.90 13.33
N CYS A 194 12.23 -10.29 12.67
CA CYS A 194 12.43 -8.85 12.68
C CYS A 194 11.54 -8.15 11.64
N GLY A 195 10.95 -7.02 11.99
CA GLY A 195 10.17 -6.17 11.06
C GLY A 195 9.97 -4.75 11.58
N ASN A 196 9.17 -3.95 10.85
CA ASN A 196 8.83 -2.55 11.17
C ASN A 196 10.07 -1.73 11.57
N LEU A 197 11.08 -1.77 10.71
CA LEU A 197 12.36 -1.12 10.94
C LEU A 197 12.19 0.41 10.91
N ARG A 198 12.74 1.12 11.90
CA ARG A 198 12.68 2.59 12.00
C ARG A 198 13.99 3.16 12.55
N TRP A 199 14.70 3.92 11.73
CA TRP A 199 15.90 4.63 12.16
C TRP A 199 15.57 5.75 13.15
N SER A 200 16.42 5.94 14.15
CA SER A 200 16.39 7.16 14.96
C SER A 200 16.71 8.38 14.08
N PRO A 201 16.22 9.58 14.42
CA PRO A 201 16.43 10.78 13.59
C PRO A 201 17.90 11.13 13.34
N ASP A 202 18.78 10.77 14.28
CA ASP A 202 20.24 10.95 14.18
C ASP A 202 20.95 9.80 13.44
N GLY A 203 20.24 8.76 13.01
CA GLY A 203 20.77 7.59 12.32
C GLY A 203 21.65 6.67 13.17
N SER A 204 21.77 6.90 14.48
CA SER A 204 22.67 6.13 15.35
C SER A 204 22.08 4.76 15.75
N ARG A 205 20.75 4.63 15.74
CA ARG A 205 20.02 3.48 16.27
C ARG A 205 18.91 3.05 15.31
N LEU A 206 18.61 1.75 15.30
CA LEU A 206 17.50 1.18 14.55
C LEU A 206 16.50 0.52 15.50
N ALA A 207 15.28 1.06 15.58
CA ALA A 207 14.17 0.39 16.23
C ALA A 207 13.61 -0.71 15.31
N PHE A 208 13.14 -1.80 15.90
CA PHE A 208 12.54 -2.92 15.18
C PHE A 208 11.54 -3.67 16.07
N VAL A 209 10.60 -4.37 15.45
CA VAL A 209 9.72 -5.34 16.11
C VAL A 209 10.35 -6.72 16.02
N SER A 210 10.38 -7.45 17.15
CA SER A 210 10.79 -8.84 17.29
C SER A 210 9.55 -9.70 17.56
N ARG A 211 8.98 -10.32 16.52
CA ARG A 211 7.77 -11.15 16.63
C ARG A 211 8.12 -12.58 17.02
N ARG A 212 7.49 -13.10 18.07
CA ARG A 212 7.87 -14.38 18.70
C ARG A 212 6.71 -15.38 18.79
N GLY A 213 5.74 -15.24 17.89
CA GLY A 213 4.53 -16.06 17.86
C GLY A 213 3.36 -15.32 18.50
N ASP A 214 3.08 -15.62 19.76
CA ASP A 214 1.95 -15.07 20.53
C ASP A 214 2.23 -13.72 21.20
N HIS A 215 3.48 -13.28 21.22
CA HIS A 215 3.94 -12.01 21.76
C HIS A 215 5.00 -11.37 20.85
N GLY A 216 5.34 -10.11 21.12
CA GLY A 216 6.35 -9.38 20.34
C GLY A 216 6.93 -8.22 21.13
N PHE A 217 8.19 -7.89 20.87
CA PHE A 217 8.90 -6.81 21.56
C PHE A 217 9.37 -5.74 20.60
N VAL A 218 9.37 -4.49 21.06
CA VAL A 218 10.11 -3.42 20.41
C VAL A 218 11.55 -3.40 20.95
N GLY A 219 12.49 -3.61 20.02
CA GLY A 219 13.92 -3.57 20.28
C GLY A 219 14.58 -2.35 19.63
N VAL A 220 15.71 -1.94 20.18
CA VAL A 220 16.61 -0.93 19.60
C VAL A 220 17.99 -1.56 19.42
N PHE A 221 18.46 -1.55 18.18
CA PHE A 221 19.81 -1.93 17.82
C PHE A 221 20.71 -0.69 17.75
N ASP A 222 21.82 -0.72 18.48
CA ASP A 222 22.90 0.26 18.38
C ASP A 222 24.03 -0.34 17.53
N ALA A 223 24.26 0.26 16.36
CA ALA A 223 25.24 -0.22 15.40
C ALA A 223 26.69 -0.11 15.91
N SER A 224 26.97 0.96 16.66
CA SER A 224 28.31 1.28 17.15
C SER A 224 28.71 0.35 18.30
N ALA A 225 27.79 0.15 19.24
CA ALA A 225 27.99 -0.73 20.38
C ALA A 225 27.76 -2.21 20.02
N LYS A 226 27.14 -2.50 18.87
CA LYS A 226 26.68 -3.84 18.45
C LYS A 226 25.79 -4.50 19.50
N THR A 227 24.88 -3.74 20.09
CA THR A 227 23.98 -4.23 21.14
C THR A 227 22.52 -4.11 20.72
N VAL A 228 21.70 -5.02 21.23
CA VAL A 228 20.24 -4.97 21.13
C VAL A 228 19.68 -4.79 22.53
N ARG A 229 18.79 -3.80 22.71
CA ARG A 229 18.04 -3.58 23.95
C ARG A 229 16.55 -3.66 23.66
N TYR A 230 15.81 -4.43 24.44
CA TYR A 230 14.35 -4.44 24.38
C TYR A 230 13.82 -3.40 25.37
N LEU A 231 13.01 -2.47 24.87
CA LEU A 231 12.50 -1.36 25.67
C LEU A 231 11.14 -1.75 26.25
N ASP A 232 11.01 -1.70 27.58
CA ASP A 232 9.76 -2.01 28.31
C ASP A 232 9.14 -3.38 27.95
N PRO A 233 9.88 -4.51 27.90
CA PRO A 233 9.33 -5.79 27.44
C PRO A 233 8.20 -6.29 28.35
N SER A 234 7.24 -7.01 27.77
CA SER A 234 6.10 -7.59 28.48
C SER A 234 5.79 -9.01 27.96
N VAL A 235 4.61 -9.55 28.27
CA VAL A 235 4.09 -10.78 27.63
C VAL A 235 3.15 -10.48 26.45
N ASP A 236 2.97 -9.19 26.13
CA ASP A 236 2.05 -8.71 25.12
C ASP A 236 2.72 -8.58 23.75
N ARG A 237 1.95 -8.12 22.75
CA ARG A 237 2.45 -7.85 21.41
C ARG A 237 2.72 -6.37 21.23
N ASP A 238 4.00 -6.01 21.23
CA ASP A 238 4.46 -4.64 20.94
C ASP A 238 4.73 -4.45 19.43
N GLU A 239 4.13 -3.42 18.83
CA GLU A 239 4.13 -3.14 17.38
C GLU A 239 4.29 -1.64 17.08
N GLU A 240 4.55 -1.30 15.82
CA GLU A 240 4.56 0.08 15.29
C GLU A 240 5.43 1.08 16.09
N PRO A 241 6.75 0.84 16.20
CA PRO A 241 7.64 1.76 16.89
C PRO A 241 7.75 3.10 16.14
N ALA A 242 7.73 4.22 16.87
CA ALA A 242 7.87 5.56 16.31
C ALA A 242 8.80 6.41 17.18
N TRP A 243 9.82 7.02 16.58
CA TRP A 243 10.78 7.88 17.29
C TRP A 243 10.25 9.29 17.50
N SER A 244 10.50 9.86 18.68
CA SER A 244 10.34 11.29 18.89
C SER A 244 11.28 12.08 17.96
N PRO A 245 10.95 13.33 17.58
CA PRO A 245 11.77 14.10 16.64
C PRO A 245 13.21 14.33 17.12
N ASP A 246 13.42 14.37 18.44
CA ASP A 246 14.73 14.52 19.08
C ASP A 246 15.47 13.19 19.31
N GLY A 247 14.87 12.05 18.96
CA GLY A 247 15.45 10.71 19.12
C GLY A 247 15.63 10.24 20.57
N LYS A 248 15.09 10.97 21.56
CA LYS A 248 15.24 10.59 22.99
C LYS A 248 14.21 9.59 23.45
N ARG A 249 13.04 9.57 22.81
CA ARG A 249 11.91 8.69 23.16
C ARG A 249 11.48 7.84 22.00
N LEU A 250 10.94 6.68 22.33
CA LEU A 250 10.30 5.77 21.40
C LEU A 250 8.87 5.51 21.89
N ALA A 251 7.88 5.75 21.03
CA ALA A 251 6.52 5.31 21.24
C ALA A 251 6.27 3.99 20.51
N PHE A 252 5.38 3.16 21.03
CA PHE A 252 4.92 1.96 20.33
C PHE A 252 3.54 1.53 20.83
N ILE A 253 2.86 0.71 20.04
CA ILE A 253 1.56 0.14 20.35
C ILE A 253 1.78 -1.16 21.12
N ARG A 254 1.06 -1.35 22.22
CA ARG A 254 1.01 -2.61 22.96
C ARG A 254 -0.40 -3.19 22.90
N ILE A 255 -0.50 -4.37 22.30
CA ILE A 255 -1.72 -5.16 22.18
C ILE A 255 -1.64 -6.31 23.18
N PRO A 256 -2.52 -6.37 24.20
CA PRO A 256 -2.46 -7.42 25.19
C PRO A 256 -2.52 -8.82 24.56
N SER A 257 -1.70 -9.72 25.07
CA SER A 257 -1.80 -11.13 24.71
C SER A 257 -3.19 -11.65 25.10
N SER A 258 -3.89 -12.26 24.14
CA SER A 258 -5.23 -12.80 24.38
C SER A 258 -5.34 -14.23 23.87
N PRO A 259 -5.76 -15.18 24.72
CA PRO A 259 -6.11 -16.52 24.26
C PRO A 259 -7.39 -16.53 23.39
N ALA A 260 -8.12 -15.41 23.30
CA ALA A 260 -9.38 -15.29 22.57
C ALA A 260 -9.27 -15.55 21.06
N ALA A 261 -8.05 -15.54 20.49
CA ALA A 261 -7.79 -16.03 19.14
C ALA A 261 -8.25 -17.49 18.91
N ARG A 262 -8.60 -18.22 19.97
CA ARG A 262 -9.13 -19.60 19.93
C ARG A 262 -10.65 -19.71 20.09
N GLU A 263 -11.37 -18.59 20.26
CA GLU A 263 -12.82 -18.60 20.51
C GLU A 263 -13.63 -18.22 19.26
N PHE A 264 -13.46 -18.98 18.18
CA PHE A 264 -14.20 -18.79 16.90
C PHE A 264 -15.71 -19.02 17.00
N LEU A 265 -16.20 -19.57 18.12
CA LEU A 265 -17.58 -20.02 18.30
C LEU A 265 -18.46 -19.05 19.08
N ARG A 266 -17.96 -17.86 19.45
CA ARG A 266 -18.74 -16.84 20.18
C ARG A 266 -18.58 -15.47 19.52
N PRO A 267 -19.67 -14.68 19.38
CA PRO A 267 -19.56 -13.30 18.93
C PRO A 267 -18.83 -12.46 19.99
N HIS A 268 -17.52 -12.28 19.82
CA HIS A 268 -16.76 -11.29 20.59
C HIS A 268 -16.82 -9.95 19.86
N ARG A 269 -17.49 -8.96 20.46
CA ARG A 269 -17.58 -7.58 19.94
C ARG A 269 -16.58 -6.62 20.59
N GLU A 270 -15.72 -7.14 21.46
CA GLU A 270 -14.68 -6.43 22.17
C GLU A 270 -13.47 -7.36 22.37
N GLY A 271 -12.31 -6.77 22.65
CA GLY A 271 -11.11 -7.48 23.04
C GLY A 271 -10.38 -6.74 24.17
N PRO A 272 -9.25 -7.27 24.65
CA PRO A 272 -8.44 -6.57 25.64
C PRO A 272 -7.98 -5.21 25.12
N PRO A 273 -8.17 -4.11 25.87
CA PRO A 273 -7.81 -2.78 25.40
C PRO A 273 -6.31 -2.62 25.14
N TRP A 274 -5.97 -2.19 23.92
CA TRP A 274 -4.61 -1.84 23.54
C TRP A 274 -4.14 -0.51 24.18
N SER A 275 -2.85 -0.26 24.15
CA SER A 275 -2.23 0.95 24.74
C SER A 275 -1.10 1.51 23.90
N ILE A 276 -0.74 2.78 24.15
CA ILE A 276 0.47 3.42 23.62
C ILE A 276 1.46 3.54 24.77
N ARG A 277 2.64 2.96 24.58
CA ARG A 277 3.78 3.06 25.48
C ARG A 277 4.74 4.12 24.97
N VAL A 278 5.34 4.89 25.88
CA VAL A 278 6.41 5.85 25.57
C VAL A 278 7.58 5.58 26.50
N VAL A 279 8.76 5.36 25.91
CA VAL A 279 9.97 4.96 26.65
C VAL A 279 11.08 5.96 26.39
N ASP A 280 11.73 6.42 27.45
CA ASP A 280 13.01 7.13 27.35
C ASP A 280 14.12 6.12 27.01
N VAL A 281 14.79 6.34 25.88
CA VAL A 281 15.68 5.32 25.30
C VAL A 281 17.00 5.20 26.06
N ALA A 282 17.44 6.26 26.74
CA ALA A 282 18.68 6.23 27.51
C ALA A 282 18.50 5.44 28.80
N THR A 283 17.46 5.78 29.57
CA THR A 283 17.18 5.24 30.90
C THR A 283 16.38 3.94 30.86
N GLY A 284 15.60 3.72 29.80
CA GLY A 284 14.61 2.63 29.74
C GLY A 284 13.34 2.91 30.54
N GLN A 285 13.18 4.12 31.10
CA GLN A 285 11.99 4.48 31.85
C GLN A 285 10.78 4.58 30.91
N ALA A 286 9.76 3.79 31.19
CA ALA A 286 8.55 3.69 30.37
C ALA A 286 7.32 4.25 31.06
N ARG A 287 6.35 4.70 30.27
CA ARG A 287 5.01 5.07 30.73
C ARG A 287 3.94 4.64 29.73
N GLU A 288 2.72 4.50 30.21
CA GLU A 288 1.52 4.45 29.37
C GLU A 288 1.09 5.88 29.04
N ALA A 289 1.10 6.26 27.77
CA ALA A 289 0.58 7.56 27.33
C ALA A 289 -0.93 7.49 27.08
N PHE A 290 -1.42 6.34 26.64
CA PHE A 290 -2.83 6.12 26.33
C PHE A 290 -3.20 4.64 26.49
N ARG A 291 -4.45 4.40 26.83
CA ARG A 291 -5.09 3.08 26.83
C ARG A 291 -6.49 3.23 26.26
N ALA A 292 -6.86 2.34 25.34
CA ALA A 292 -8.22 2.29 24.81
C ALA A 292 -9.22 1.93 25.92
N ASP A 293 -10.47 2.35 25.74
CA ASP A 293 -11.56 1.93 26.61
C ASP A 293 -11.90 0.44 26.35
N ALA A 294 -12.47 -0.23 27.35
CA ALA A 294 -13.13 -1.51 27.13
C ALA A 294 -14.35 -1.36 26.22
N GLY A 295 -14.73 -2.42 25.50
CA GLY A 295 -15.86 -2.38 24.57
C GLY A 295 -15.48 -1.96 23.16
N ARG A 296 -16.26 -1.07 22.58
CA ARG A 296 -16.08 -0.62 21.19
C ARG A 296 -14.73 0.11 21.04
N GLY A 297 -13.94 -0.29 20.03
CA GLY A 297 -12.59 0.24 19.80
C GLY A 297 -11.52 -0.30 20.75
N SER A 298 -11.82 -1.29 21.58
CA SER A 298 -10.84 -1.95 22.47
C SER A 298 -9.82 -2.80 21.71
N VAL A 299 -10.11 -3.19 20.47
CA VAL A 299 -9.15 -3.85 19.57
C VAL A 299 -8.50 -2.79 18.69
N PHE A 300 -7.17 -2.84 18.56
CA PHE A 300 -6.46 -1.89 17.71
C PHE A 300 -6.84 -2.10 16.24
N ARG A 301 -7.07 -1.00 15.54
CA ARG A 301 -7.40 -0.97 14.13
C ARG A 301 -6.45 -0.03 13.40
N GLU A 302 -5.73 -0.61 12.45
CA GLU A 302 -4.83 0.14 11.58
C GLU A 302 -5.58 0.95 10.52
N ILE A 303 -4.90 2.02 10.09
CA ILE A 303 -5.24 2.87 8.95
C ILE A 303 -4.27 2.62 7.79
N VAL A 304 -4.61 3.09 6.59
CA VAL A 304 -3.74 2.97 5.40
C VAL A 304 -2.65 4.04 5.48
N SER A 305 -1.54 3.71 6.15
CA SER A 305 -0.45 4.63 6.44
C SER A 305 0.88 3.88 6.60
N PRO A 306 2.02 4.49 6.20
CA PRO A 306 3.33 3.97 6.58
C PRO A 306 3.55 4.03 8.10
N ASP A 307 2.85 4.92 8.80
CA ASP A 307 2.99 5.13 10.23
C ASP A 307 1.62 5.10 10.92
N GLN A 308 1.45 4.18 11.88
CA GLN A 308 0.26 4.10 12.71
C GLN A 308 0.33 5.04 13.93
N LEU A 309 1.55 5.44 14.32
CA LEU A 309 1.82 6.44 15.35
C LEU A 309 2.65 7.58 14.74
N VAL A 310 2.15 8.81 14.81
CA VAL A 310 2.86 9.99 14.30
C VAL A 310 3.25 10.91 15.46
N TRP A 311 4.55 11.10 15.67
CA TRP A 311 5.07 12.15 16.54
C TRP A 311 4.91 13.51 15.88
N ALA A 312 3.90 14.23 16.33
CA ALA A 312 3.47 15.48 15.77
C ALA A 312 3.91 16.69 16.64
N ASP A 313 3.66 17.90 16.15
CA ASP A 313 4.03 19.13 16.85
C ASP A 313 3.43 19.20 18.27
N GLY A 314 4.15 19.87 19.18
CA GLY A 314 3.70 20.05 20.56
C GLY A 314 3.71 18.77 21.41
N GLU A 315 4.66 17.85 21.16
CA GLU A 315 4.83 16.63 21.96
C GLU A 315 3.59 15.70 21.94
N ARG A 316 2.87 15.70 20.82
CA ARG A 316 1.67 14.89 20.62
C ARG A 316 1.97 13.66 19.78
N ILE A 317 1.23 12.60 20.04
CA ILE A 317 1.19 11.37 19.24
C ILE A 317 -0.19 11.29 18.62
N VAL A 318 -0.27 11.29 17.29
CA VAL A 318 -1.50 11.06 16.53
C VAL A 318 -1.63 9.57 16.20
N PHE A 319 -2.82 9.01 16.36
CA PHE A 319 -3.09 7.57 16.20
C PHE A 319 -4.56 7.29 15.80
N PRO A 320 -4.86 6.13 15.19
CA PRO A 320 -6.23 5.73 14.88
C PRO A 320 -6.93 5.04 16.07
N TRP A 321 -8.24 5.26 16.22
CA TRP A 321 -9.04 4.56 17.23
C TRP A 321 -10.53 4.49 16.85
N GLU A 322 -11.14 3.30 16.95
CA GLU A 322 -12.55 3.02 16.63
C GLU A 322 -13.51 3.26 17.84
N LYS A 323 -13.21 4.21 18.74
CA LYS A 323 -13.95 4.41 20.01
C LYS A 323 -15.47 4.52 19.83
N ASP A 324 -15.89 5.37 18.90
CA ASP A 324 -17.30 5.69 18.68
C ASP A 324 -17.97 4.77 17.64
N GLY A 325 -17.19 3.89 17.02
CA GLY A 325 -17.66 2.93 16.01
C GLY A 325 -17.17 3.23 14.61
N TRP A 326 -16.42 4.31 14.45
CA TRP A 326 -15.74 4.66 13.23
C TRP A 326 -14.24 4.84 13.49
N THR A 327 -13.39 4.45 12.55
CA THR A 327 -11.94 4.68 12.66
C THR A 327 -11.67 6.16 12.49
N HIS A 328 -11.33 6.82 13.61
CA HIS A 328 -11.00 8.23 13.64
C HIS A 328 -9.59 8.49 14.10
N LEU A 329 -9.10 9.69 13.83
CA LEU A 329 -7.81 10.16 14.32
C LEU A 329 -7.95 10.83 15.68
N TYR A 330 -7.09 10.42 16.60
CA TYR A 330 -6.96 11.00 17.93
C TYR A 330 -5.53 11.50 18.13
N ALA A 331 -5.37 12.45 19.05
CA ALA A 331 -4.06 12.90 19.52
C ALA A 331 -3.96 12.81 21.05
N VAL A 332 -2.84 12.32 21.56
CA VAL A 332 -2.53 12.32 23.00
C VAL A 332 -1.17 12.96 23.25
N GLY A 333 -0.98 13.59 24.41
CA GLY A 333 0.35 14.03 24.81
C GLY A 333 1.27 12.84 25.07
N ALA A 334 2.54 12.91 24.67
CA ALA A 334 3.52 11.86 24.92
C ALA A 334 3.77 11.61 26.42
N GLY A 335 3.46 12.58 27.27
CA GLY A 335 3.47 12.44 28.73
C GLY A 335 2.26 11.70 29.30
N GLY A 336 1.22 11.47 28.49
CA GLY A 336 -0.10 10.97 28.88
C GLY A 336 -1.16 12.07 28.88
N GLY A 337 -2.39 11.69 29.22
CA GLY A 337 -3.55 12.59 29.35
C GLY A 337 -4.75 12.15 28.52
N PRO A 338 -5.88 12.88 28.59
CA PRO A 338 -7.06 12.58 27.78
C PRO A 338 -6.74 12.77 26.29
N PRO A 339 -7.16 11.84 25.41
CA PRO A 339 -6.98 12.01 23.97
C PRO A 339 -7.96 13.06 23.42
N ALA A 340 -7.52 13.83 22.42
CA ALA A 340 -8.35 14.72 21.64
C ALA A 340 -8.79 14.04 20.35
N LEU A 341 -10.10 13.97 20.09
CA LEU A 341 -10.66 13.52 18.81
C LEU A 341 -10.44 14.61 17.75
N LEU A 342 -9.74 14.26 16.66
CA LEU A 342 -9.42 15.19 15.57
C LEU A 342 -10.45 15.15 14.45
N THR A 343 -11.08 14.01 14.21
CA THR A 343 -12.01 13.80 13.07
C THR A 343 -13.40 13.39 13.56
N PRO A 344 -14.16 14.23 14.28
CA PRO A 344 -15.47 13.81 14.80
C PRO A 344 -16.53 13.65 13.70
N GLY A 345 -17.32 12.56 13.74
CA GLY A 345 -18.48 12.37 12.87
C GLY A 345 -18.83 10.91 12.62
N GLU A 346 -19.82 10.67 11.77
CA GLU A 346 -20.27 9.33 11.36
C GLU A 346 -19.62 8.91 10.03
N PHE A 347 -18.31 8.67 10.05
CA PHE A 347 -17.50 8.37 8.86
C PHE A 347 -16.18 7.69 9.23
N GLU A 348 -15.55 6.97 8.31
CA GLU A 348 -14.22 6.37 8.45
C GLU A 348 -13.11 7.28 7.89
N VAL A 349 -11.98 7.35 8.59
CA VAL A 349 -10.70 7.83 8.05
C VAL A 349 -9.92 6.66 7.43
N GLU A 350 -9.30 6.86 6.26
CA GLU A 350 -8.54 5.82 5.56
C GLU A 350 -7.08 6.18 5.28
N ASP A 351 -6.71 6.62 4.07
CA ASP A 351 -5.33 6.96 3.75
C ASP A 351 -4.89 8.14 4.60
N VAL A 352 -3.79 8.02 5.36
CA VAL A 352 -3.31 9.11 6.21
C VAL A 352 -1.86 9.44 5.92
N ARG A 353 -1.54 10.74 5.86
CA ARG A 353 -0.17 11.25 5.77
C ARG A 353 -0.01 12.50 6.63
N VAL A 354 1.14 12.64 7.27
CA VAL A 354 1.52 13.87 7.97
C VAL A 354 2.16 14.86 7.00
N TYR A 355 1.86 16.15 7.12
CA TYR A 355 2.67 17.18 6.46
C TYR A 355 4.11 17.18 7.01
N PRO A 356 5.12 17.56 6.20
CA PRO A 356 6.51 17.67 6.69
C PRO A 356 6.66 18.57 7.93
N ASN A 357 5.79 19.58 8.08
CA ASN A 357 5.77 20.47 9.24
C ASN A 357 5.25 19.83 10.55
N ARG A 358 4.74 18.58 10.50
CA ARG A 358 4.16 17.83 11.64
C ARG A 358 2.98 18.49 12.36
N LYS A 359 2.38 19.52 11.76
CA LYS A 359 1.26 20.29 12.32
C LYS A 359 -0.08 19.96 11.70
N THR A 360 -0.06 19.34 10.53
CA THR A 360 -1.25 19.04 9.75
C THR A 360 -1.24 17.58 9.31
N ILE A 361 -2.40 16.94 9.38
CA ILE A 361 -2.65 15.61 8.84
C ILE A 361 -3.49 15.75 7.58
N LEU A 362 -3.09 15.07 6.51
CA LEU A 362 -3.89 14.82 5.31
C LEU A 362 -4.51 13.45 5.42
N TYR A 363 -5.76 13.33 4.97
CA TYR A 363 -6.41 12.04 4.92
C TYR A 363 -7.48 11.93 3.84
N SER A 364 -7.84 10.69 3.47
CA SER A 364 -9.07 10.38 2.74
C SER A 364 -10.16 9.91 3.72
N SER A 365 -11.42 10.23 3.43
CA SER A 365 -12.57 9.87 4.27
C SER A 365 -13.87 9.85 3.46
N ASN A 366 -14.88 9.14 3.97
CA ASN A 366 -16.26 9.13 3.49
C ASN A 366 -17.19 10.10 4.24
N GLU A 367 -16.62 11.11 4.90
CA GLU A 367 -17.36 12.16 5.61
C GLU A 367 -18.35 12.88 4.69
N GLY A 368 -19.64 12.76 5.01
CA GLY A 368 -20.74 13.35 4.24
C GLY A 368 -21.09 12.63 2.93
N ASP A 369 -20.32 11.61 2.53
CA ASP A 369 -20.61 10.74 1.38
C ASP A 369 -20.11 9.31 1.66
N ILE A 370 -20.98 8.47 2.24
CA ILE A 370 -20.69 7.05 2.56
C ILE A 370 -20.27 6.22 1.33
N GLU A 371 -20.61 6.70 0.12
CA GLU A 371 -20.35 6.01 -1.15
C GLU A 371 -18.95 6.29 -1.68
N ARG A 372 -18.32 7.41 -1.31
CA ARG A 372 -17.07 7.90 -1.93
C ARG A 372 -15.97 8.16 -0.92
N ARG A 373 -14.81 8.55 -1.44
CA ARG A 373 -13.67 9.03 -0.67
C ARG A 373 -13.31 10.42 -1.16
N HIS A 374 -13.18 11.34 -0.22
CA HIS A 374 -12.74 12.70 -0.45
C HIS A 374 -11.54 13.00 0.44
N LEU A 375 -10.76 13.99 0.02
CA LEU A 375 -9.56 14.43 0.70
C LEU A 375 -9.91 15.49 1.74
N TRP A 376 -9.21 15.43 2.86
CA TRP A 376 -9.39 16.32 3.99
C TRP A 376 -8.04 16.67 4.60
N ARG A 377 -8.03 17.74 5.39
CA ARG A 377 -6.94 18.05 6.30
C ARG A 377 -7.44 18.47 7.66
N VAL A 378 -6.68 18.14 8.70
CA VAL A 378 -6.93 18.59 10.06
C VAL A 378 -5.63 19.01 10.74
N ALA A 379 -5.71 20.03 11.60
CA ALA A 379 -4.57 20.43 12.42
C ALA A 379 -4.40 19.47 13.60
N VAL A 380 -3.15 19.10 13.89
CA VAL A 380 -2.77 18.29 15.06
C VAL A 380 -3.15 18.96 16.38
N ALA A 381 -3.18 20.30 16.37
CA ALA A 381 -3.63 21.09 17.51
C ALA A 381 -5.12 20.85 17.87
N GLY A 382 -5.90 20.30 16.93
CA GLY A 382 -7.36 20.22 16.97
C GLY A 382 -8.01 21.31 16.12
N GLY A 383 -9.34 21.33 16.12
CA GLY A 383 -10.15 22.25 15.30
C GLY A 383 -10.97 21.52 14.25
N LYS A 384 -11.73 22.28 13.45
CA LYS A 384 -12.62 21.70 12.43
C LYS A 384 -11.79 21.17 11.24
N PRO A 385 -11.96 19.91 10.82
CA PRO A 385 -11.40 19.42 9.58
C PRO A 385 -11.86 20.23 8.36
N LEU A 386 -11.00 20.35 7.36
CA LEU A 386 -11.25 21.08 6.13
C LEU A 386 -11.27 20.12 4.95
N ALA A 387 -12.41 20.04 4.26
CA ALA A 387 -12.53 19.33 3.01
C ALA A 387 -11.63 19.96 1.94
N LEU A 388 -10.89 19.12 1.24
CA LEU A 388 -10.03 19.48 0.11
C LEU A 388 -10.65 19.03 -1.21
N SER A 389 -11.45 17.97 -1.24
CA SER A 389 -12.25 17.58 -2.41
C SER A 389 -13.70 17.33 -2.04
N LYS A 390 -14.55 17.26 -3.08
CA LYS A 390 -15.97 16.93 -3.04
C LYS A 390 -16.44 16.63 -4.45
N GLY A 391 -17.55 15.92 -4.62
CA GLY A 391 -18.21 15.76 -5.91
C GLY A 391 -18.47 14.30 -6.23
N ALA A 392 -18.53 13.98 -7.52
CA ALA A 392 -18.86 12.64 -8.00
C ALA A 392 -17.64 11.71 -8.15
N ASP A 393 -16.43 12.29 -8.11
CA ASP A 393 -15.17 11.56 -8.21
C ASP A 393 -14.75 11.02 -6.84
N LEU A 394 -13.78 10.10 -6.85
CA LEU A 394 -13.17 9.52 -5.66
C LEU A 394 -11.70 9.89 -5.62
N GLU A 395 -11.23 10.29 -4.45
CA GLU A 395 -9.84 10.68 -4.23
C GLU A 395 -9.24 9.95 -3.03
N TRP A 396 -8.01 9.44 -3.19
CA TRP A 396 -7.31 8.69 -2.15
C TRP A 396 -5.80 8.87 -2.22
N SER A 397 -5.11 8.27 -1.24
CA SER A 397 -3.65 8.32 -1.06
C SER A 397 -3.06 9.74 -1.19
N PRO A 398 -3.58 10.74 -0.45
CA PRO A 398 -3.04 12.09 -0.52
C PRO A 398 -1.63 12.17 0.06
N VAL A 399 -0.73 12.88 -0.60
CA VAL A 399 0.62 13.20 -0.11
C VAL A 399 0.86 14.71 -0.19
N ALA A 400 1.48 15.25 0.86
CA ALA A 400 1.92 16.65 0.88
C ALA A 400 3.23 16.78 0.10
N ILE A 401 3.33 17.81 -0.74
CA ILE A 401 4.56 18.11 -1.46
C ILE A 401 5.36 19.11 -0.64
N ALA A 402 6.57 18.72 -0.20
CA ALA A 402 7.44 19.55 0.63
C ALA A 402 7.74 20.91 -0.01
N ASP A 403 7.99 21.91 0.84
CA ASP A 403 8.38 23.28 0.46
C ASP A 403 7.40 23.99 -0.50
N SER A 404 6.15 23.51 -0.55
CA SER A 404 5.12 24.01 -1.45
C SER A 404 3.75 24.04 -0.78
N ASN A 405 2.80 24.77 -1.39
CA ASN A 405 1.38 24.68 -1.02
C ASN A 405 0.64 23.65 -1.89
N ALA A 406 1.31 22.57 -2.28
CA ALA A 406 0.77 21.59 -3.21
C ALA A 406 0.55 20.22 -2.54
N ILE A 407 -0.40 19.47 -3.10
CA ILE A 407 -0.67 18.07 -2.75
C ILE A 407 -0.70 17.24 -4.02
N ALA A 408 -0.33 15.98 -3.91
CA ALA A 408 -0.62 14.96 -4.92
C ALA A 408 -1.55 13.91 -4.34
N PHE A 409 -2.35 13.27 -5.19
CA PHE A 409 -3.34 12.27 -4.81
C PHE A 409 -3.72 11.44 -6.03
N ILE A 410 -4.44 10.33 -5.85
CA ILE A 410 -5.03 9.58 -6.96
C ILE A 410 -6.51 9.98 -7.05
N SER A 411 -7.00 10.21 -8.26
CA SER A 411 -8.41 10.54 -8.54
C SER A 411 -8.99 9.63 -9.60
N THR A 412 -10.26 9.30 -9.47
CA THR A 412 -11.03 8.53 -10.47
C THR A 412 -12.49 8.95 -10.45
N GLY A 413 -13.21 8.64 -11.53
CA GLY A 413 -14.67 8.75 -11.58
C GLY A 413 -15.29 7.43 -12.05
N ALA A 414 -16.60 7.43 -12.34
CA ALA A 414 -17.27 6.23 -12.84
C ALA A 414 -16.80 5.76 -14.22
N LYS A 415 -16.38 6.71 -15.07
CA LYS A 415 -15.88 6.44 -16.44
C LYS A 415 -14.39 6.74 -16.59
N LYS A 416 -13.87 7.66 -15.77
CA LYS A 416 -12.47 8.07 -15.81
C LYS A 416 -11.63 7.13 -14.95
N HIS A 417 -10.68 6.42 -15.56
CA HIS A 417 -9.76 5.52 -14.87
C HIS A 417 -8.94 6.26 -13.78
N PRO A 418 -8.49 5.57 -12.70
CA PRO A 418 -7.60 6.14 -11.71
C PRO A 418 -6.35 6.79 -12.33
N ALA A 419 -6.08 8.03 -11.95
CA ALA A 419 -4.95 8.81 -12.41
C ALA A 419 -4.28 9.57 -11.26
N PRO A 420 -2.95 9.65 -11.22
CA PRO A 420 -2.24 10.47 -10.24
C PRO A 420 -2.38 11.95 -10.64
N MET A 421 -2.77 12.78 -9.67
CA MET A 421 -3.09 14.19 -9.82
C MET A 421 -2.19 15.05 -8.93
N VAL A 422 -2.01 16.32 -9.31
CA VAL A 422 -1.40 17.35 -8.48
C VAL A 422 -2.30 18.59 -8.42
N ARG A 423 -2.40 19.17 -7.23
CA ARG A 423 -3.04 20.48 -7.00
C ARG A 423 -2.05 21.42 -6.34
N VAL A 424 -1.84 22.58 -6.94
CA VAL A 424 -1.00 23.66 -6.39
C VAL A 424 -1.89 24.75 -5.82
N GLY A 425 -1.81 24.98 -4.51
CA GLY A 425 -2.65 25.93 -3.79
C GLY A 425 -4.14 25.62 -3.98
N SER A 426 -4.91 26.63 -4.37
CA SER A 426 -6.33 26.51 -4.74
C SER A 426 -6.55 26.42 -6.25
N GLY A 427 -5.50 26.12 -7.03
CA GLY A 427 -5.59 25.94 -8.47
C GLY A 427 -6.35 24.67 -8.88
N PRO A 428 -6.56 24.47 -10.19
CA PRO A 428 -7.21 23.26 -10.70
C PRO A 428 -6.31 22.03 -10.53
N ASP A 429 -6.95 20.87 -10.52
CA ASP A 429 -6.26 19.58 -10.54
C ASP A 429 -5.66 19.33 -11.92
N ARG A 430 -4.41 18.85 -11.93
CA ARG A 430 -3.72 18.48 -13.16
C ARG A 430 -3.26 17.04 -13.05
N GLU A 431 -3.48 16.27 -14.11
CA GLU A 431 -2.98 14.91 -14.22
C GLU A 431 -1.45 14.92 -14.35
N LEU A 432 -0.77 14.06 -13.60
CA LEU A 432 0.69 13.96 -13.62
C LEU A 432 1.19 13.25 -14.89
N ALA A 433 0.43 12.33 -15.47
CA ALA A 433 0.85 11.57 -16.64
C ALA A 433 -0.16 11.67 -17.82
N PRO A 434 -0.43 12.88 -18.33
CA PRO A 434 -1.43 13.05 -19.38
C PRO A 434 -1.07 12.23 -20.62
N GLY A 435 -2.05 11.46 -21.10
CA GLY A 435 -1.89 10.57 -22.26
C GLY A 435 -1.31 9.19 -21.94
N SER A 436 -1.17 8.82 -20.66
CA SER A 436 -0.79 7.44 -20.27
C SER A 436 -1.89 6.41 -20.52
N VAL A 437 -3.15 6.84 -20.57
CA VAL A 437 -4.28 5.99 -20.92
C VAL A 437 -4.28 5.73 -22.44
N PRO A 438 -4.28 4.47 -22.89
CA PRO A 438 -4.29 4.16 -24.31
C PRO A 438 -5.57 4.63 -25.02
N ALA A 439 -5.47 5.00 -26.29
CA ALA A 439 -6.61 5.51 -27.07
C ALA A 439 -7.73 4.48 -27.26
N GLU A 440 -7.40 3.18 -27.16
CA GLU A 440 -8.35 2.08 -27.20
C GLU A 440 -9.15 1.89 -25.89
N PHE A 441 -8.79 2.59 -24.80
CA PHE A 441 -9.56 2.53 -23.55
C PHE A 441 -10.96 3.12 -23.78
N PRO A 442 -12.04 2.38 -23.46
CA PRO A 442 -13.38 2.68 -23.96
C PRO A 442 -14.15 3.67 -23.07
N GLU A 443 -13.52 4.77 -22.64
CA GLU A 443 -14.08 5.73 -21.67
C GLU A 443 -15.50 6.21 -22.06
N ALA A 444 -15.71 6.53 -23.33
CA ALA A 444 -17.00 7.00 -23.84
C ALA A 444 -18.12 5.95 -23.78
N SER A 445 -17.75 4.66 -23.81
CA SER A 445 -18.68 3.52 -23.79
C SER A 445 -19.01 3.03 -22.38
N LEU A 446 -18.24 3.45 -21.36
CA LEU A 446 -18.52 3.10 -19.97
C LEU A 446 -19.81 3.76 -19.48
N VAL A 447 -20.50 3.08 -18.55
CA VAL A 447 -21.73 3.58 -17.92
C VAL A 447 -21.44 4.06 -16.50
N VAL A 448 -22.23 5.02 -16.02
CA VAL A 448 -22.18 5.42 -14.61
C VAL A 448 -23.06 4.45 -13.83
N PRO A 449 -22.53 3.71 -12.84
CA PRO A 449 -23.35 2.81 -12.04
C PRO A 449 -24.33 3.60 -11.17
N GLU A 450 -25.51 3.05 -10.98
CA GLU A 450 -26.46 3.57 -9.99
C GLU A 450 -26.14 2.97 -8.63
N THR A 451 -26.00 3.80 -7.61
CA THR A 451 -26.04 3.34 -6.22
C THR A 451 -27.45 2.88 -5.91
N VAL A 452 -27.60 1.63 -5.47
CA VAL A 452 -28.86 1.07 -5.01
C VAL A 452 -28.71 0.56 -3.58
N THR A 453 -29.76 0.75 -2.79
CA THR A 453 -29.80 0.31 -1.40
C THR A 453 -31.04 -0.52 -1.18
N PHE A 454 -30.90 -1.69 -0.56
CA PHE A 454 -32.01 -2.59 -0.27
C PHE A 454 -31.85 -3.22 1.13
N PRO A 455 -32.96 -3.51 1.82
CA PRO A 455 -32.91 -4.14 3.14
C PRO A 455 -32.56 -5.64 3.01
N ALA A 456 -31.67 -6.12 3.86
CA ALA A 456 -31.50 -7.53 4.14
C ALA A 456 -32.67 -8.08 4.97
N THR A 457 -32.74 -9.40 5.14
CA THR A 457 -33.82 -10.08 5.88
C THR A 457 -33.90 -9.68 7.37
N ASP A 458 -32.81 -9.14 7.93
CA ASP A 458 -32.72 -8.61 9.29
C ASP A 458 -32.91 -7.08 9.37
N GLY A 459 -33.19 -6.43 8.24
CA GLY A 459 -33.39 -4.98 8.14
C GLY A 459 -32.10 -4.17 7.94
N LEU A 460 -30.91 -4.80 7.89
CA LEU A 460 -29.68 -4.08 7.56
C LEU A 460 -29.75 -3.52 6.13
N GLN A 461 -29.42 -2.24 5.97
CA GLN A 461 -29.33 -1.64 4.64
C GLN A 461 -28.06 -2.10 3.94
N VAL A 462 -28.21 -2.80 2.81
CA VAL A 462 -27.12 -3.25 1.96
C VAL A 462 -27.00 -2.28 0.78
N HIS A 463 -25.79 -1.78 0.57
CA HIS A 463 -25.46 -0.91 -0.56
C HIS A 463 -24.86 -1.74 -1.70
N ALA A 464 -25.28 -1.47 -2.92
CA ALA A 464 -24.78 -2.11 -4.13
C ALA A 464 -24.71 -1.12 -5.30
N GLN A 465 -24.10 -1.59 -6.39
CA GLN A 465 -24.04 -0.86 -7.65
C GLN A 465 -24.83 -1.60 -8.71
N LEU A 466 -25.60 -0.85 -9.48
CA LEU A 466 -26.36 -1.37 -10.61
C LEU A 466 -25.83 -0.74 -11.90
N PHE A 467 -25.18 -1.57 -12.72
CA PHE A 467 -24.77 -1.21 -14.07
C PHE A 467 -25.91 -1.57 -15.02
N LYS A 468 -26.44 -0.57 -15.72
CA LYS A 468 -27.49 -0.78 -16.72
C LYS A 468 -26.92 -0.57 -18.13
N PRO A 469 -27.20 -1.46 -19.08
CA PRO A 469 -26.89 -1.22 -20.49
C PRO A 469 -27.52 0.10 -20.94
N ALA A 470 -26.77 0.89 -21.71
CA ALA A 470 -27.23 2.20 -22.19
C ALA A 470 -28.47 2.10 -23.10
N ASP A 471 -28.71 0.94 -23.71
CA ASP A 471 -29.84 0.66 -24.60
C ASP A 471 -31.07 0.05 -23.88
N LEU A 472 -31.01 -0.12 -22.55
CA LEU A 472 -32.09 -0.73 -21.78
C LEU A 472 -33.34 0.15 -21.77
N LYS A 473 -34.44 -0.34 -22.35
CA LYS A 473 -35.73 0.35 -22.39
C LYS A 473 -36.56 0.07 -21.12
N ALA A 474 -37.41 1.02 -20.75
CA ALA A 474 -38.34 0.85 -19.62
C ALA A 474 -39.22 -0.40 -19.81
N GLY A 475 -39.32 -1.23 -18.77
CA GLY A 475 -40.08 -2.49 -18.78
C GLY A 475 -39.39 -3.65 -19.50
N GLN A 476 -38.29 -3.42 -20.20
CA GLN A 476 -37.52 -4.47 -20.87
C GLN A 476 -36.77 -5.32 -19.84
N ARG A 477 -36.82 -6.65 -20.01
CA ARG A 477 -36.04 -7.58 -19.20
C ARG A 477 -34.75 -7.96 -19.93
N ARG A 478 -33.67 -8.10 -19.16
CA ARG A 478 -32.35 -8.58 -19.61
C ARG A 478 -31.83 -9.60 -18.58
N PRO A 479 -30.96 -10.54 -18.99
CA PRO A 479 -30.17 -11.31 -18.04
C PRO A 479 -29.37 -10.36 -17.14
N ALA A 480 -29.25 -10.71 -15.86
CA ALA A 480 -28.43 -10.00 -14.90
C ALA A 480 -27.29 -10.90 -14.41
N VAL A 481 -26.10 -10.32 -14.29
CA VAL A 481 -24.97 -10.94 -13.58
C VAL A 481 -24.91 -10.30 -12.20
N ILE A 482 -24.78 -11.10 -11.16
CA ILE A 482 -24.64 -10.61 -9.79
C ILE A 482 -23.24 -10.98 -9.29
N PHE A 483 -22.44 -9.96 -8.98
CA PHE A 483 -21.11 -10.11 -8.42
C PHE A 483 -21.15 -9.90 -6.91
N PHE A 484 -20.66 -10.90 -6.17
CA PHE A 484 -20.50 -10.84 -4.71
C PHE A 484 -19.06 -11.18 -4.36
N HIS A 485 -18.44 -10.36 -3.50
CA HIS A 485 -17.14 -10.70 -2.89
C HIS A 485 -17.34 -11.38 -1.52
N GLY A 486 -18.18 -10.82 -0.65
CA GLY A 486 -18.52 -11.43 0.64
C GLY A 486 -17.55 -11.15 1.80
N GLY A 487 -16.69 -10.13 1.67
CA GLY A 487 -15.84 -9.64 2.76
C GLY A 487 -16.65 -8.95 3.86
N SER A 488 -16.09 -8.84 5.06
CA SER A 488 -16.76 -8.27 6.25
C SER A 488 -16.99 -6.75 6.18
N ARG A 489 -16.49 -6.08 5.14
CA ARG A 489 -16.56 -4.62 4.98
C ARG A 489 -17.09 -4.29 3.60
N ARG A 490 -17.72 -3.12 3.49
CA ARG A 490 -18.07 -2.56 2.19
C ARG A 490 -16.80 -2.29 1.39
N GLN A 491 -16.70 -2.87 0.20
CA GLN A 491 -15.51 -2.79 -0.66
C GLN A 491 -15.81 -2.30 -2.07
N MET A 492 -17.08 -1.96 -2.39
CA MET A 492 -17.46 -1.49 -3.72
C MET A 492 -17.85 -0.01 -3.67
N LEU A 493 -17.24 0.78 -4.53
CA LEU A 493 -17.39 2.22 -4.69
C LEU A 493 -18.02 2.54 -6.06
N PRO A 494 -18.87 3.57 -6.23
CA PRO A 494 -19.56 3.89 -7.49
C PRO A 494 -18.59 4.54 -8.51
N GLY A 495 -17.47 3.89 -8.75
CA GLY A 495 -16.35 4.26 -9.59
C GLY A 495 -15.21 3.25 -9.43
N TRP A 496 -14.13 3.43 -10.18
CA TRP A 496 -12.99 2.52 -10.10
C TRP A 496 -12.39 2.46 -8.68
N HIS A 497 -12.00 1.28 -8.24
CA HIS A 497 -11.51 1.07 -6.88
C HIS A 497 -10.00 1.35 -6.76
N TYR A 498 -9.57 1.83 -5.60
CA TYR A 498 -8.15 2.03 -5.26
C TYR A 498 -7.38 0.73 -5.01
N MET A 499 -8.03 -0.44 -5.11
CA MET A 499 -7.40 -1.76 -4.96
C MET A 499 -7.41 -2.43 -6.31
N TYR A 500 -6.25 -2.93 -6.72
CA TYR A 500 -6.06 -3.54 -8.04
C TYR A 500 -7.09 -4.62 -8.38
N TYR A 501 -7.38 -5.51 -7.43
CA TYR A 501 -8.38 -6.57 -7.61
C TYR A 501 -9.79 -6.01 -7.90
N TYR A 502 -10.27 -5.07 -7.08
CA TYR A 502 -11.62 -4.49 -7.27
C TYR A 502 -11.70 -3.55 -8.46
N ARG A 503 -10.59 -2.94 -8.86
CA ARG A 503 -10.47 -2.22 -10.12
C ARG A 503 -10.74 -3.16 -11.31
N ASN A 504 -10.13 -4.35 -11.31
CA ASN A 504 -10.39 -5.35 -12.35
C ASN A 504 -11.84 -5.88 -12.27
N ALA A 505 -12.39 -6.06 -11.06
CA ALA A 505 -13.79 -6.44 -10.88
C ALA A 505 -14.78 -5.36 -11.38
N TYR A 506 -14.41 -4.08 -11.36
CA TYR A 506 -15.20 -2.99 -11.91
C TYR A 506 -15.13 -2.93 -13.45
N ALA A 507 -14.04 -3.39 -14.04
CA ALA A 507 -13.85 -3.45 -15.49
C ALA A 507 -14.65 -4.57 -16.17
N MET A 508 -14.88 -5.67 -15.45
CA MET A 508 -15.64 -6.85 -15.89
C MET A 508 -17.13 -6.67 -15.65
#